data_AF-A0A6A6GXD4-F1
#
_entry.id   AF-A0A6A6GXD4-F1
#
_cell.length_a   1.000
_cell.length_b   1.000
_cell.length_c   1.000
_cell.angle_alpha   90.00
_cell.angle_beta   90.00
_cell.angle_gamma   90.00
#
_symmetry.space_group_name_H-M   'P 1'
#
loop_
_entity.id
_entity.type
_entity.pdbx_description
1 polymer ?
#
loop_
_entity_poly.entity_id
_entity_poly.type
_entity_poly.pdbx_seq_one_letter_code
_entity_poly.pdbx_strand_id
1 'polypeptide(L)'
;MAEAIAALGLAGSIVQMIDFSAKISTRLKEFQSSLTQNSNVFSDLYFELPLLNDTLAQLCTPVALSRLSVQNKQMLMLTVERCATQVELLDSLLERTLPKEGESSFSKR
;
A
#
# COMPACT_ATOMS: atom_id res chain seq x y z
N MET A 1 -16.84 -11.07 -22.54
CA MET A 1 -16.79 -11.58 -21.15
C MET A 1 -15.39 -11.50 -20.55
N ALA A 2 -14.35 -12.09 -21.17
CA ALA A 2 -12.97 -12.04 -20.66
C ALA A 2 -12.44 -10.61 -20.38
N GLU A 3 -12.75 -9.67 -21.28
CA GLU A 3 -12.40 -8.25 -21.14
C GLU A 3 -12.92 -7.63 -19.82
N ALA A 4 -14.21 -7.84 -19.52
CA ALA A 4 -14.85 -7.29 -18.33
C ALA A 4 -14.32 -7.93 -17.05
N ILE A 5 -14.09 -9.25 -17.06
CA ILE A 5 -13.51 -9.99 -15.94
C ILE A 5 -12.08 -9.50 -15.65
N ALA A 6 -11.25 -9.33 -16.69
CA ALA A 6 -9.90 -8.83 -16.53
C ALA A 6 -9.85 -7.39 -16.01
N ALA A 7 -10.77 -6.53 -16.46
CA ALA A 7 -10.89 -5.15 -15.97
C ALA A 7 -11.30 -5.09 -14.50
N LEU A 8 -12.29 -5.88 -14.10
CA LEU A 8 -12.74 -5.97 -12.71
C LEU A 8 -11.66 -6.56 -11.80
N GLY A 9 -10.96 -7.62 -12.25
CA GLY A 9 -9.87 -8.23 -11.49
C GLY A 9 -8.72 -7.27 -11.24
N LEU A 10 -8.28 -6.55 -12.28
CA LEU A 10 -7.24 -5.52 -12.13
C LEU A 10 -7.69 -4.39 -11.19
N ALA A 11 -8.91 -3.88 -11.35
CA ALA A 11 -9.43 -2.81 -10.49
C ALA A 11 -9.52 -3.25 -9.03
N GLY A 12 -10.00 -4.48 -8.76
CA GLY A 12 -10.06 -5.05 -7.41
C GLY A 12 -8.68 -5.19 -6.78
N SER A 13 -7.70 -5.70 -7.53
CA SER A 13 -6.30 -5.83 -7.07
C SER A 13 -5.68 -4.48 -6.71
N ILE A 14 -5.92 -3.44 -7.53
CA ILE A 14 -5.46 -2.08 -7.24
C ILE A 14 -6.12 -1.52 -5.97
N VAL A 15 -7.43 -1.68 -5.81
CA VAL A 15 -8.14 -1.21 -4.61
C VAL A 15 -7.59 -1.90 -3.36
N GLN A 16 -7.31 -3.20 -3.43
CA GLN A 16 -6.70 -3.94 -2.33
C GLN A 16 -5.30 -3.40 -1.98
N MET A 17 -4.46 -3.13 -2.99
CA MET A 17 -3.15 -2.52 -2.79
C MET A 17 -3.23 -1.14 -2.11
N ILE A 18 -4.19 -0.31 -2.52
CA ILE A 18 -4.44 1.01 -1.94
C ILE A 18 -4.89 0.89 -0.47
N ASP A 19 -5.76 -0.07 -0.15
CA ASP A 19 -6.21 -0.30 1.23
C ASP A 19 -5.03 -0.71 2.15
N PHE A 20 -4.17 -1.61 1.67
CA PHE A 20 -3.00 -2.04 2.44
C PHE A 20 -1.98 -0.92 2.67
N SER A 21 -1.66 -0.15 1.63
CA SER A 21 -0.72 0.97 1.76
C SER A 21 -1.28 2.10 2.65
N ALA A 22 -2.60 2.32 2.65
CA ALA A 22 -3.26 3.27 3.55
C ALA A 22 -3.15 2.84 5.02
N LYS A 23 -3.30 1.54 5.31
CA LYS A 23 -3.10 0.97 6.66
C LYS A 23 -1.67 1.23 7.16
N ILE A 24 -0.67 0.93 6.34
CA ILE A 24 0.74 1.20 6.68
C ILE A 24 0.97 2.69 6.92
N SER A 25 0.48 3.54 6.02
CA SER A 25 0.64 4.99 6.13
C SER A 25 0.06 5.53 7.45
N THR A 26 -1.06 4.97 7.89
CA THR A 26 -1.70 5.32 9.18
C THR A 26 -0.83 4.92 10.36
N ARG A 27 -0.34 3.66 10.39
CA ARG A 27 0.56 3.18 11.45
C ARG A 27 1.86 3.97 11.53
N LEU A 28 2.46 4.28 10.38
CA LEU A 28 3.68 5.08 10.32
C LEU A 28 3.44 6.47 10.91
N LYS A 29 2.28 7.08 10.62
CA LYS A 29 1.86 8.39 11.15
C LYS A 29 1.65 8.38 12.65
N GLU A 30 1.00 7.35 13.17
CA GLU A 30 0.82 7.15 14.61
C GLU A 30 2.17 7.00 15.31
N PHE A 31 3.05 6.14 14.78
CA PHE A 31 4.39 5.96 15.34
C PHE A 31 5.21 7.25 15.30
N GLN A 32 5.23 7.98 14.18
CA GLN A 32 5.97 9.24 14.10
C GLN A 32 5.42 10.28 15.10
N SER A 33 4.10 10.32 15.30
CA SER A 33 3.48 11.21 16.28
C SER A 33 3.83 10.84 17.72
N SER A 34 4.17 9.58 17.98
CA SER A 34 4.62 9.10 19.30
C SER A 34 6.08 9.44 19.62
N LEU A 35 6.89 9.79 18.62
CA LEU A 35 8.30 10.13 18.81
C LEU A 35 8.43 11.54 19.39
N THR A 36 9.18 11.68 20.47
CA THR A 36 9.48 12.97 21.12
C THR A 36 10.39 13.88 20.28
N GLN A 37 11.01 13.33 19.24
CA GLN A 37 11.78 14.06 18.23
C GLN A 37 11.22 13.75 16.84
N ASN A 38 11.23 14.76 15.96
CA ASN A 38 10.86 14.63 14.55
C ASN A 38 11.91 13.83 13.76
N SER A 39 12.15 12.56 14.11
CA SER A 39 13.00 11.68 13.29
C SER A 39 12.17 11.16 12.12
N ASN A 40 12.58 11.50 10.91
CA ASN A 40 11.89 11.12 9.69
C ASN A 40 12.38 9.75 9.17
N VAL A 41 12.32 8.72 10.03
CA VAL A 41 12.92 7.40 9.75
C VAL A 41 12.26 6.72 8.54
N PHE A 42 10.99 7.04 8.29
CA PHE A 42 10.19 6.47 7.19
C PHE A 42 9.88 7.49 6.11
N SER A 43 10.73 8.52 5.95
CA SER A 43 10.50 9.64 5.03
C SER A 43 10.15 9.20 3.61
N ASP A 44 10.90 8.24 3.07
CA ASP A 44 10.69 7.73 1.71
C ASP A 44 9.32 7.05 1.58
N LEU A 45 8.92 6.23 2.56
CA LEU A 45 7.62 5.56 2.55
C LEU A 45 6.44 6.53 2.58
N TYR A 46 6.59 7.68 3.24
CA TYR A 46 5.56 8.73 3.24
C TYR A 46 5.32 9.38 1.88
N PHE A 47 6.32 9.39 1.01
CA PHE A 47 6.17 9.95 -0.33
C PHE A 47 5.87 8.87 -1.37
N GLU A 48 6.55 7.73 -1.27
CA GLU A 48 6.47 6.66 -2.25
C GLU A 48 5.13 5.92 -2.19
N LEU A 49 4.60 5.60 -1.01
CA LEU A 49 3.33 4.86 -0.90
C LEU A 49 2.14 5.68 -1.44
N PRO A 50 1.96 6.96 -1.07
CA PRO A 50 0.90 7.77 -1.68
C PRO A 50 1.08 7.97 -3.17
N LEU A 51 2.30 8.19 -3.65
CA LEU A 51 2.58 8.33 -5.09
C LEU A 51 2.20 7.06 -5.87
N LEU A 52 2.54 5.89 -5.31
CA LEU A 52 2.18 4.60 -5.86
C LEU A 52 0.66 4.44 -5.91
N ASN A 53 -0.04 4.77 -4.82
CA ASN A 53 -1.50 4.71 -4.75
C ASN A 53 -2.17 5.59 -5.79
N ASP A 54 -1.75 6.85 -5.90
CA ASP A 54 -2.31 7.80 -6.85
C ASP A 54 -2.08 7.34 -8.29
N THR A 55 -0.91 6.79 -8.57
CA THR A 55 -0.57 6.24 -9.89
C THR A 55 -1.43 5.02 -10.23
N LEU A 56 -1.61 4.09 -9.29
CA LEU A 56 -2.46 2.92 -9.49
C LEU A 56 -3.94 3.30 -9.61
N ALA A 57 -4.43 4.25 -8.81
CA ALA A 57 -5.80 4.73 -8.86
C ALA A 57 -6.16 5.31 -10.24
N GLN A 58 -5.23 6.02 -10.89
CA GLN A 58 -5.41 6.53 -12.26
C GLN A 58 -5.60 5.42 -13.30
N LEU A 59 -5.02 4.23 -13.07
CA LEU A 59 -5.19 3.06 -13.94
C LEU A 59 -6.58 2.41 -13.80
N CYS A 60 -7.31 2.66 -12.71
CA CYS A 60 -8.65 2.13 -12.48
C CYS A 60 -9.77 2.88 -13.21
N THR A 61 -9.46 3.96 -13.94
CA THR A 61 -10.49 4.67 -14.70
C THR A 61 -10.98 3.82 -15.88
N PRO A 62 -12.28 3.89 -16.25
CA PRO A 62 -12.80 3.13 -17.39
C PRO A 62 -12.02 3.40 -18.69
N VAL A 63 -11.56 4.64 -18.87
CA VAL A 63 -10.76 5.08 -20.02
C VAL A 63 -9.36 4.45 -20.01
N ALA A 64 -8.69 4.40 -18.86
CA ALA A 64 -7.38 3.76 -18.75
C ALA A 64 -7.50 2.24 -18.96
N LEU A 65 -8.48 1.60 -18.32
CA LEU A 65 -8.72 0.17 -18.46
C LEU A 65 -9.06 -0.20 -19.91
N SER A 66 -9.89 0.58 -20.62
CA SER A 66 -10.22 0.28 -22.02
C SER A 66 -9.04 0.36 -22.99
N ARG A 67 -7.95 1.05 -22.61
CA ARG A 67 -6.72 1.15 -23.42
C ARG A 67 -5.77 -0.04 -23.27
N LEU A 68 -5.94 -0.84 -22.22
CA LEU A 68 -5.11 -2.02 -21.96
C LEU A 68 -5.68 -3.25 -22.68
N SER A 69 -4.83 -4.10 -23.25
CA SER A 69 -5.28 -5.41 -23.73
C SER A 69 -5.66 -6.32 -22.56
N VAL A 70 -6.46 -7.38 -22.79
CA VAL A 70 -6.76 -8.42 -21.78
C VAL A 70 -5.49 -8.95 -21.12
N GLN A 71 -4.48 -9.27 -21.93
CA GLN A 71 -3.21 -9.79 -21.45
C GLN A 71 -2.47 -8.79 -20.57
N ASN A 72 -2.43 -7.51 -20.95
CA ASN A 72 -1.80 -6.47 -20.15
C ASN A 72 -2.53 -6.28 -18.81
N LYS A 73 -3.87 -6.34 -18.81
CA LYS A 73 -4.66 -6.27 -17.57
C LYS A 73 -4.31 -7.43 -16.63
N GLN A 74 -4.21 -8.65 -17.15
CA GLN A 74 -3.84 -9.83 -16.37
C GLN A 74 -2.40 -9.73 -15.82
N MET A 75 -1.43 -9.31 -16.63
CA MET A 75 -0.05 -9.14 -16.18
C MET A 75 0.09 -8.02 -15.13
N LEU A 76 -0.64 -6.91 -15.30
CA LEU A 76 -0.69 -5.85 -14.31
C LEU A 76 -1.34 -6.33 -13.02
N MET A 77 -2.44 -7.08 -13.10
CA MET A 77 -3.12 -7.64 -11.93
C MET A 77 -2.16 -8.51 -11.10
N LEU A 78 -1.45 -9.44 -11.74
CA LEU A 78 -0.44 -10.27 -11.07
C LEU A 78 0.70 -9.43 -10.46
N THR A 79 1.13 -8.38 -11.15
CA THR A 79 2.16 -7.46 -10.63
C THR A 79 1.67 -6.73 -9.39
N VAL A 80 0.45 -6.18 -9.43
CA VAL A 80 -0.16 -5.45 -8.31
C VAL A 80 -0.40 -6.37 -7.12
N GLU A 81 -0.88 -7.61 -7.35
CA GLU A 81 -1.02 -8.62 -6.28
C GLU A 81 0.31 -8.91 -5.59
N ARG A 82 1.39 -9.07 -6.37
CA ARG A 82 2.74 -9.29 -5.79
C ARG A 82 3.22 -8.09 -4.98
N CYS A 83 2.97 -6.87 -5.45
CA CYS A 83 3.26 -5.66 -4.69
C CYS A 83 2.44 -5.60 -3.39
N ALA A 84 1.15 -5.95 -3.44
CA ALA A 84 0.29 -6.00 -2.28
C ALA A 84 0.82 -6.98 -1.22
N THR A 85 1.32 -8.15 -1.62
CA THR A 85 1.96 -9.08 -0.69
C THR A 85 3.22 -8.49 -0.03
N GLN A 86 4.04 -7.72 -0.76
CA GLN A 86 5.23 -7.09 -0.16
C GLN A 86 4.85 -5.97 0.82
N VAL A 87 3.80 -5.21 0.50
CA VAL A 87 3.25 -4.19 1.39
C VAL A 87 2.67 -4.84 2.65
N GLU A 88 1.91 -5.93 2.52
CA GLU A 88 1.41 -6.69 3.68
C GLU A 88 2.54 -7.24 4.57
N LEU A 89 3.63 -7.73 3.96
CA LEU A 89 4.82 -8.14 4.71
C LEU A 89 5.43 -6.95 5.46
N LEU A 90 5.51 -5.78 4.84
CA LEU A 90 5.96 -4.55 5.51
C LEU A 90 5.05 -4.20 6.69
N ASP A 91 3.72 -4.26 6.54
CA ASP A 91 2.77 -4.03 7.65
C ASP A 91 3.04 -4.99 8.81
N SER A 92 3.25 -6.28 8.52
CA SER A 92 3.56 -7.29 9.53
C SER A 92 4.90 -7.03 10.25
N LEU A 93 5.90 -6.52 9.53
CA LEU A 93 7.18 -6.15 10.12
C LEU A 93 7.04 -4.92 11.00
N LEU A 94 6.28 -3.92 10.56
CA LEU A 94 5.98 -2.72 11.34
C LEU A 94 5.19 -3.08 12.60
N GLU A 95 4.18 -3.96 12.52
CA GLU A 95 3.45 -4.41 13.71
C GLU A 95 4.35 -5.10 14.74
N ARG A 96 5.38 -5.83 14.29
CA ARG A 96 6.31 -6.54 15.17
C ARG A 96 7.42 -5.67 15.74
N THR A 97 7.74 -4.57 15.08
CA THR A 97 8.91 -3.73 15.42
C THR A 97 8.53 -2.41 16.07
N LEU A 98 7.39 -1.84 15.70
CA LEU A 98 6.90 -0.62 16.29
C LEU A 98 6.13 -0.92 17.58
N PRO A 99 6.35 -0.14 18.65
CA PRO A 99 5.57 -0.27 19.87
C PRO A 99 4.08 -0.04 19.57
N LYS A 100 3.21 -0.89 20.15
CA LYS A 100 1.77 -0.74 20.00
C LYS A 100 1.28 0.48 20.79
N GLU A 101 0.17 1.09 20.36
CA GLU A 101 -0.42 2.22 21.08
C GLU A 101 -0.57 1.91 22.58
N GLY A 102 0.03 2.76 23.43
CA GLY A 102 -0.01 2.61 24.88
C GLY A 102 1.13 1.78 25.50
N GLU A 103 1.95 1.08 24.71
CA GLU A 103 3.19 0.47 25.19
C GLU A 103 4.28 1.55 25.26
N SER A 104 4.30 2.29 26.38
CA SER A 104 5.39 3.19 26.73
C SER A 104 6.72 2.46 26.60
N SER A 105 7.58 2.89 25.66
CA SER A 105 8.97 2.47 25.59
C SER A 105 9.76 3.06 26.76
N PHE A 106 9.54 2.52 27.95
CA PHE A 106 10.37 2.76 29.13
C PHE A 106 10.40 1.48 29.96
N SER A 107 11.18 0.50 29.48
CA SER A 107 11.93 -0.34 30.41
C SER A 107 13.41 -0.12 30.14
N LYS A 108 14.02 0.65 31.04
CA LYS A 108 15.46 0.82 31.18
C LYS A 108 16.14 -0.55 31.13
N ARG A 109 17.19 -0.67 30.33
CA ARG A 109 18.38 -1.41 30.72
C ARG A 109 19.57 -0.47 30.65
#